data_AF-A0A2G4T517-F1
#
_entry.id   AF-A0A2G4T517-F1
#
_cell.length_a   1.000
_cell.length_b   1.000
_cell.length_c   1.000
_cell.angle_alpha   90.00
_cell.angle_beta   90.00
_cell.angle_gamma   90.00
#
_symmetry.space_group_name_H-M   'P 1'
#
loop_
_entity.id
_entity.type
_entity.pdbx_description
1 polymer ?
#
loop_
_entity_poly.entity_id
_entity_poly.type
_entity_poly.pdbx_seq_one_letter_code
_entity_poly.pdbx_strand_id
1 'polypeptide(L)'
;MRFIKANQHRPIKALQNVGPELEKLRLKAASTIRDFFLSRIQLLCVPNANIQIMQQSVFLKYKNLHSFVMERHHDAATEIRQTYINALRWYFHNHFERYSKGLIKLQTVSAEKSDLIGIEESARKGGIFGGAKVALNKTNVFALGDRSDTLRIQDPGVILIHVAEAKEQKYQFEQLFRSFNLTLIDNASSEYLFIHEFFSRDPKSAADTTKTIFQSIFESTEKVGIQFTKTYVENCYDAVGILLCIRINTQLALELQRRRVPALEGYTNATNMLLWPRFQHIISLHIDSLKKMFHSKSLVKDIHPHYITRRYAEFAASLLVLNDGYDDAILSNSIHRLRDEFEAVLSRMSNELTDSPKRIAFLVNNYDLILSVLQETHSHAVENEVNYFKQLHSLQKNAFVDEQLKPYFGPMIQCVQKPENCSIPDLERISSHFAQTWRQSLKSINASVIQYFSNFKNGTSVLHAVLAQLIVYYTKFLDILEKRNILARLHPVGVQTVMVEIKKFRSTF
;
A
#
# COMPACT_ATOMS: atom_id res chain seq x y z
N MET A 1 -64.37 -6.34 13.15
CA MET A 1 -63.83 -6.18 14.53
C MET A 1 -63.87 -4.73 15.04
N ARG A 2 -63.28 -3.71 14.39
CA ARG A 2 -63.28 -2.32 14.90
C ARG A 2 -64.69 -1.76 15.16
N PHE A 3 -65.62 -2.01 14.23
CA PHE A 3 -67.04 -1.63 14.38
C PHE A 3 -67.72 -2.29 15.59
N ILE A 4 -67.44 -3.58 15.84
CA ILE A 4 -68.02 -4.30 16.99
C ILE A 4 -67.42 -3.79 18.30
N LYS A 5 -66.10 -3.60 18.38
CA LYS A 5 -65.43 -3.00 19.55
C LYS A 5 -65.94 -1.59 19.86
N ALA A 6 -66.11 -0.73 18.84
CA ALA A 6 -66.63 0.62 19.02
C ALA A 6 -68.10 0.66 19.49
N ASN A 7 -68.86 -0.42 19.28
CA ASN A 7 -70.27 -0.52 19.63
C ASN A 7 -70.53 -1.56 20.74
N GLN A 8 -69.50 -1.99 21.47
CA GLN A 8 -69.61 -3.02 22.52
C GLN A 8 -70.57 -2.63 23.67
N HIS A 9 -70.74 -1.33 23.91
CA HIS A 9 -71.64 -0.81 24.95
C HIS A 9 -73.10 -0.63 24.49
N ARG A 10 -73.40 -0.85 23.21
CA ARG A 10 -74.79 -0.80 22.72
C ARG A 10 -75.50 -2.12 23.10
N PRO A 11 -76.75 -2.09 23.59
CA PRO A 11 -77.48 -3.29 24.02
C PRO A 11 -78.03 -4.08 22.82
N ILE A 12 -77.17 -4.44 21.87
CA ILE A 12 -77.53 -5.17 20.65
C ILE A 12 -77.02 -6.61 20.81
N LYS A 13 -77.94 -7.57 21.00
CA LYS A 13 -77.62 -9.00 21.19
C LYS A 13 -76.74 -9.58 20.07
N ALA A 14 -76.94 -9.15 18.82
CA ALA A 14 -76.13 -9.59 17.69
C ALA A 14 -74.64 -9.18 17.83
N LEU A 15 -74.34 -7.99 18.38
CA LEU A 15 -72.96 -7.54 18.60
C LEU A 15 -72.28 -8.32 19.73
N GLN A 16 -73.05 -8.68 20.76
CA GLN A 16 -72.57 -9.52 21.87
C GLN A 16 -72.23 -10.94 21.41
N ASN A 17 -73.02 -11.52 20.49
CA ASN A 17 -72.78 -12.86 19.95
C ASN A 17 -71.62 -12.92 18.95
N VAL A 18 -71.49 -11.91 18.08
CA VAL A 18 -70.47 -11.92 17.00
C VAL A 18 -69.08 -11.53 17.50
N GLY A 19 -68.97 -10.77 18.59
CA GLY A 19 -67.69 -10.35 19.17
C GLY A 19 -66.74 -11.51 19.47
N PRO A 20 -67.13 -12.50 20.29
CA PRO A 20 -66.31 -13.67 20.61
C PRO A 20 -65.89 -14.50 19.38
N GLU A 21 -66.79 -14.69 18.42
CA GLU A 21 -66.49 -15.47 17.20
C GLU A 21 -65.46 -14.77 16.30
N LEU A 22 -65.52 -13.44 16.18
CA LEU A 22 -64.49 -12.69 15.47
C LEU A 22 -63.13 -12.74 16.19
N GLU A 23 -63.12 -12.82 17.52
CA GLU A 23 -61.89 -12.95 18.29
C GLU A 23 -61.27 -14.34 18.13
N LYS A 24 -62.08 -15.41 18.14
CA LYS A 24 -61.64 -16.77 17.79
C LYS A 24 -61.05 -16.81 16.38
N LEU A 25 -61.70 -16.18 15.41
CA LEU A 25 -61.20 -16.09 14.04
C LEU A 25 -59.87 -15.35 13.97
N ARG A 26 -59.72 -14.23 14.70
CA ARG A 26 -58.44 -13.49 14.81
C ARG A 26 -57.32 -14.39 15.33
N LEU A 27 -57.58 -15.12 16.41
CA LEU A 27 -56.61 -16.01 17.03
C LEU A 27 -56.24 -17.18 16.10
N LYS A 28 -57.23 -17.80 15.45
CA LYS A 28 -56.96 -18.89 14.49
C LYS A 28 -56.17 -18.42 13.29
N ALA A 29 -56.49 -17.25 12.73
CA ALA A 29 -55.74 -16.65 11.64
C ALA A 29 -54.30 -16.33 12.07
N ALA A 30 -54.11 -15.71 13.24
CA ALA A 30 -52.79 -15.38 13.78
C ALA A 30 -51.93 -16.64 14.01
N SER A 31 -52.49 -17.70 14.61
CA SER A 31 -51.80 -18.98 14.79
C SER A 31 -51.39 -19.58 13.45
N THR A 32 -52.30 -19.62 12.47
CA THR A 32 -52.03 -20.23 11.16
C THR A 32 -50.91 -19.48 10.42
N ILE A 33 -50.94 -18.14 10.46
CA ILE A 33 -49.88 -17.31 9.83
C ILE A 33 -48.55 -17.50 10.57
N ARG A 34 -48.57 -17.54 11.90
CA ARG A 34 -47.37 -17.82 12.71
C ARG A 34 -46.77 -19.16 12.33
N ASP A 35 -47.55 -20.23 12.38
CA ASP A 35 -47.07 -21.59 12.11
C ASP A 35 -46.50 -21.69 10.68
N PHE A 36 -47.13 -21.00 9.71
CA PHE A 36 -46.59 -20.84 8.37
C PHE A 36 -45.19 -20.19 8.37
N PHE A 37 -45.03 -19.01 8.97
CA PHE A 37 -43.72 -18.33 8.98
C PHE A 37 -42.66 -19.11 9.75
N LEU A 38 -42.99 -19.69 10.90
CA LEU A 38 -42.05 -20.50 11.68
C LEU A 38 -41.55 -21.70 10.87
N SER A 39 -42.45 -22.41 10.18
CA SER A 39 -42.06 -23.53 9.31
C SER A 39 -41.12 -23.09 8.17
N ARG A 40 -41.30 -21.87 7.62
CA ARG A 40 -40.43 -21.34 6.57
C ARG A 40 -39.09 -20.85 7.09
N ILE A 41 -39.04 -20.30 8.31
CA ILE A 41 -37.79 -19.91 8.97
C ILE A 41 -36.91 -21.13 9.22
N GLN A 42 -37.50 -22.27 9.62
CA GLN A 42 -36.73 -23.52 9.80
C GLN A 42 -36.00 -23.96 8.53
N LEU A 43 -36.58 -23.68 7.35
CA LEU A 43 -35.94 -23.99 6.06
C LEU A 43 -34.72 -23.12 5.77
N LEU A 44 -34.60 -21.94 6.39
CA LEU A 44 -33.41 -21.07 6.25
C LEU A 44 -32.18 -21.67 6.92
N CYS A 45 -32.37 -22.56 7.91
CA CYS A 45 -31.30 -23.22 8.63
C CYS A 45 -30.73 -24.45 7.90
N VAL A 46 -31.30 -24.80 6.74
CA VAL A 46 -30.85 -25.96 5.95
C VAL A 46 -29.54 -25.61 5.22
N PRO A 47 -28.54 -26.51 5.18
CA PRO A 47 -27.33 -26.30 4.40
C PRO A 47 -27.65 -26.01 2.93
N ASN A 48 -26.95 -25.03 2.33
CA ASN A 48 -27.14 -24.57 0.95
C ASN A 48 -28.49 -23.89 0.66
N ALA A 49 -29.26 -23.52 1.69
CA ALA A 49 -30.44 -22.70 1.50
C ALA A 49 -30.06 -21.34 0.89
N ASN A 50 -30.69 -20.99 -0.24
CA ASN A 50 -30.56 -19.65 -0.79
C ASN A 50 -31.51 -18.71 -0.04
N ILE A 51 -30.99 -18.08 1.02
CA ILE A 51 -31.75 -17.18 1.90
C ILE A 51 -32.40 -16.05 1.10
N GLN A 52 -31.68 -15.44 0.17
CA GLN A 52 -32.18 -14.32 -0.61
C GLN A 52 -33.37 -14.71 -1.50
N ILE A 53 -33.30 -15.87 -2.16
CA ILE A 53 -34.43 -16.40 -2.94
C ILE A 53 -35.62 -16.67 -2.04
N MET A 54 -35.42 -17.28 -0.86
CA MET A 54 -36.51 -17.56 0.08
C MET A 54 -37.15 -16.27 0.60
N GLN A 55 -36.34 -15.27 0.94
CA GLN A 55 -36.81 -13.94 1.35
C GLN A 55 -37.68 -13.28 0.29
N GLN A 56 -37.24 -13.29 -0.97
CA GLN A 56 -37.98 -12.67 -2.08
C GLN A 56 -39.25 -13.46 -2.45
N SER A 57 -39.12 -14.77 -2.66
CA SER A 57 -40.20 -15.61 -3.20
C SER A 57 -41.26 -16.02 -2.17
N VAL A 58 -40.90 -16.05 -0.89
CA VAL A 58 -41.79 -16.49 0.20
C VAL A 58 -42.10 -15.33 1.14
N PHE A 59 -41.10 -14.78 1.84
CA PHE A 59 -41.38 -13.82 2.91
C PHE A 59 -41.98 -12.52 2.37
N LEU A 60 -41.36 -11.88 1.38
CA LEU A 60 -41.88 -10.65 0.79
C LEU A 60 -43.21 -10.86 0.07
N LYS A 61 -43.39 -12.00 -0.63
CA LYS A 61 -44.67 -12.37 -1.25
C LYS A 61 -45.83 -12.42 -0.24
N TYR A 62 -45.59 -12.94 0.95
CA TYR A 62 -46.58 -13.07 2.02
C TYR A 62 -46.47 -11.98 3.10
N LYS A 63 -45.77 -10.86 2.83
CA LYS A 63 -45.54 -9.76 3.78
C LYS A 63 -46.82 -9.22 4.41
N ASN A 64 -47.91 -9.11 3.64
CA ASN A 64 -49.20 -8.64 4.15
C ASN A 64 -49.77 -9.52 5.28
N LEU A 65 -49.49 -10.83 5.27
CA LEU A 65 -49.87 -11.74 6.35
C LEU A 65 -49.08 -11.42 7.63
N HIS A 66 -47.78 -11.15 7.51
CA HIS A 66 -46.97 -10.72 8.64
C HIS A 66 -47.44 -9.36 9.19
N SER A 67 -47.75 -8.40 8.30
CA SER A 67 -48.33 -7.11 8.70
C SER A 67 -49.65 -7.25 9.46
N PHE A 68 -50.51 -8.21 9.08
CA PHE A 68 -51.72 -8.53 9.82
C PHE A 68 -51.41 -9.02 11.24
N VAL A 69 -50.47 -9.95 11.41
CA VAL A 69 -50.09 -10.47 12.74
C VAL A 69 -49.46 -9.36 13.58
N MET A 70 -48.61 -8.51 13.01
CA MET A 70 -48.07 -7.35 13.71
C MET A 70 -49.15 -6.38 14.22
N GLU A 71 -50.23 -6.15 13.47
CA GLU A 71 -51.32 -5.27 13.91
C GLU A 71 -52.24 -5.96 14.93
N ARG A 72 -52.49 -7.26 14.74
CA ARG A 72 -53.59 -7.96 15.40
C ARG A 72 -53.16 -8.89 16.51
N HIS A 73 -51.90 -9.31 16.59
CA HIS A 73 -51.39 -10.26 17.59
C HIS A 73 -49.88 -10.08 17.84
N HIS A 74 -49.51 -9.19 18.76
CA HIS A 74 -48.12 -8.80 19.03
C HIS A 74 -47.22 -9.96 19.46
N ASP A 75 -47.72 -10.90 20.27
CA ASP A 75 -46.89 -12.02 20.76
C ASP A 75 -46.44 -12.94 19.62
N ALA A 76 -47.38 -13.35 18.75
CA ALA A 76 -47.09 -14.14 17.57
C ALA A 76 -46.13 -13.42 16.60
N ALA A 77 -46.26 -12.10 16.43
CA ALA A 77 -45.30 -11.31 15.64
C ALA A 77 -43.90 -11.29 16.26
N THR A 78 -43.82 -11.14 17.59
CA THR A 78 -42.56 -11.15 18.34
C THR A 78 -41.88 -12.51 18.24
N GLU A 79 -42.65 -13.59 18.31
CA GLU A 79 -42.18 -14.97 18.15
C GLU A 79 -41.60 -15.21 16.75
N ILE A 80 -42.30 -14.80 15.68
CA ILE A 80 -41.79 -14.88 14.30
C ILE A 80 -40.47 -14.11 14.16
N ARG A 81 -40.43 -12.87 14.64
CA ARG A 81 -39.24 -12.01 14.58
C ARG A 81 -38.06 -12.61 15.34
N GLN A 82 -38.28 -13.07 16.58
CA GLN A 82 -37.20 -13.63 17.40
C GLN A 82 -36.67 -14.94 16.81
N THR A 83 -37.55 -15.79 16.30
CA THR A 83 -37.18 -17.05 15.64
C THR A 83 -36.34 -16.77 14.39
N TYR A 84 -36.74 -15.78 13.59
CA TYR A 84 -35.99 -15.33 12.42
C TYR A 84 -34.59 -14.82 12.80
N ILE A 85 -34.50 -13.94 13.80
CA ILE A 85 -33.23 -13.40 14.30
C ILE A 85 -32.30 -14.54 14.75
N ASN A 86 -32.80 -15.48 15.54
CA ASN A 86 -32.01 -16.59 16.06
C ASN A 86 -31.50 -17.50 14.93
N ALA A 87 -32.37 -17.81 13.95
CA ALA A 87 -32.03 -18.63 12.80
C ALA A 87 -30.91 -18.00 11.96
N LEU A 88 -31.04 -16.71 11.60
CA LEU A 88 -30.04 -16.04 10.78
C LEU A 88 -28.76 -15.71 11.52
N ARG A 89 -28.83 -15.36 12.82
CA ARG A 89 -27.64 -15.22 13.66
C ARG A 89 -26.81 -16.50 13.62
N TRP A 90 -27.46 -17.65 13.86
CA TRP A 90 -26.80 -18.94 13.81
C TRP A 90 -26.24 -19.23 12.39
N TYR A 91 -27.03 -19.01 11.34
CA TYR A 91 -26.60 -19.27 9.98
C TYR A 91 -25.35 -18.47 9.59
N PHE A 92 -25.39 -17.15 9.73
CA PHE A 92 -24.29 -16.28 9.31
C PHE A 92 -23.04 -16.52 10.16
N HIS A 93 -23.20 -16.65 11.48
CA HIS A 93 -22.07 -16.93 12.36
C HIS A 93 -21.33 -18.21 11.94
N ASN A 94 -22.02 -19.34 11.80
CA ASN A 94 -21.40 -20.61 11.42
C ASN A 94 -20.82 -20.56 10.00
N HIS A 95 -21.49 -19.88 9.07
CA HIS A 95 -20.99 -19.73 7.71
C HIS A 95 -19.66 -18.97 7.69
N PHE A 96 -19.60 -17.78 8.30
CA PHE A 96 -18.39 -16.95 8.32
C PHE A 96 -17.29 -17.52 9.21
N GLU A 97 -17.62 -18.25 10.27
CA GLU A 97 -16.62 -18.96 11.08
C GLU A 97 -15.94 -20.07 10.25
N ARG A 98 -16.71 -20.87 9.50
CA ARG A 98 -16.14 -21.87 8.59
C ARG A 98 -15.37 -21.22 7.45
N TYR A 99 -15.90 -20.13 6.90
CA TYR A 99 -15.27 -19.42 5.79
C TYR A 99 -13.92 -18.83 6.18
N SER A 100 -13.85 -18.13 7.32
CA SER A 100 -12.58 -17.58 7.84
C SER A 100 -11.54 -18.67 8.09
N LYS A 101 -11.91 -19.78 8.74
CA LYS A 101 -11.01 -20.94 8.95
C LYS A 101 -10.51 -21.53 7.65
N GLY A 102 -11.36 -21.63 6.63
CA GLY A 102 -10.98 -22.13 5.31
C GLY A 102 -10.03 -21.18 4.57
N LEU A 103 -10.30 -19.88 4.59
CA LEU A 103 -9.44 -18.86 3.98
C LEU A 103 -8.03 -18.87 4.57
N ILE A 104 -7.89 -18.96 5.89
CA ILE A 104 -6.58 -18.97 6.56
C ILE A 104 -5.71 -20.15 6.07
N LYS A 105 -6.30 -21.31 5.74
CA LYS A 105 -5.56 -22.46 5.21
C LYS A 105 -4.97 -22.20 3.81
N LEU A 106 -5.54 -21.26 3.07
CA LEU A 106 -5.09 -20.87 1.74
C LEU A 106 -4.04 -19.76 1.76
N GLN A 107 -3.68 -19.25 2.94
CA GLN A 107 -2.72 -18.16 3.07
C GLN A 107 -1.30 -18.60 2.68
N THR A 108 -0.57 -17.72 1.99
CA THR A 108 0.88 -17.81 1.79
C THR A 108 1.65 -17.50 3.07
N VAL A 109 2.95 -17.79 3.09
CA VAL A 109 3.83 -17.43 4.22
C VAL A 109 3.86 -15.90 4.39
N SER A 110 3.64 -15.43 5.61
CA SER A 110 3.65 -14.00 5.98
C SER A 110 5.07 -13.45 6.11
N ALA A 111 5.22 -12.13 6.00
CA ALA A 111 6.46 -11.45 6.35
C ALA A 111 6.77 -11.57 7.84
N GLU A 112 8.04 -11.75 8.16
CA GLU A 112 8.56 -11.92 9.50
C GLU A 112 9.43 -10.73 9.91
N LYS A 113 9.86 -10.71 11.18
CA LYS A 113 10.81 -9.71 11.68
C LYS A 113 12.09 -9.66 10.85
N SER A 114 12.53 -10.76 10.24
CA SER A 114 13.71 -10.86 9.36
C SER A 114 13.56 -10.14 8.01
N ASP A 115 12.35 -9.70 7.68
CA ASP A 115 12.00 -8.97 6.46
C ASP A 115 11.99 -7.44 6.67
N LEU A 116 12.48 -6.93 7.81
CA LEU A 116 12.71 -5.49 7.98
C LEU A 116 13.86 -4.99 7.09
N ILE A 117 13.81 -3.71 6.69
CA ILE A 117 14.76 -3.12 5.72
C ILE A 117 16.20 -3.28 6.22
N GLY A 118 16.43 -2.94 7.49
CA GLY A 118 17.76 -2.87 8.09
C GLY A 118 18.35 -4.20 8.56
N ILE A 119 17.75 -5.35 8.22
CA ILE A 119 18.30 -6.66 8.61
C ILE A 119 19.15 -7.23 7.47
N GLU A 120 20.39 -7.61 7.80
CA GLU A 120 21.34 -8.17 6.84
C GLU A 120 20.85 -9.49 6.21
N GLU A 121 21.21 -9.71 4.94
CA GLU A 121 20.91 -10.96 4.24
C GLU A 121 21.73 -12.15 4.75
N SER A 122 22.94 -11.91 5.26
CA SER A 122 23.80 -12.91 5.92
C SER A 122 23.13 -13.53 7.15
N ALA A 123 22.40 -12.72 7.93
CA ALA A 123 21.62 -13.18 9.08
C ALA A 123 20.46 -14.11 8.69
N ARG A 124 20.06 -14.13 7.41
CA ARG A 124 19.07 -15.08 6.87
C ARG A 124 19.66 -16.48 6.61
N LYS A 125 20.99 -16.64 6.62
CA LYS A 125 21.70 -17.94 6.48
C LYS A 125 22.05 -18.60 7.83
N GLY A 126 21.46 -18.15 8.94
CA GLY A 126 21.68 -18.71 10.27
C GLY A 126 20.85 -19.97 10.54
N GLY A 127 21.15 -21.07 9.86
CA GLY A 127 20.56 -22.39 10.13
C GLY A 127 21.29 -23.49 9.39
N ILE A 128 22.13 -24.25 10.10
CA ILE A 128 22.98 -25.35 9.58
C ILE A 128 22.15 -26.53 9.00
N PHE A 129 20.81 -26.48 9.06
CA PHE A 129 19.89 -27.48 8.51
C PHE A 129 18.86 -26.94 7.49
N GLY A 130 19.03 -25.72 6.97
CA GLY A 130 18.11 -25.12 5.99
C GLY A 130 18.56 -25.32 4.54
N GLY A 131 18.02 -26.33 3.85
CA GLY A 131 18.32 -26.61 2.44
C GLY A 131 18.04 -25.42 1.52
N ALA A 132 18.92 -25.24 0.53
CA ALA A 132 18.94 -24.15 -0.47
C ALA A 132 17.72 -24.07 -1.43
N LYS A 133 16.59 -24.70 -1.10
CA LYS A 133 15.38 -24.77 -1.95
C LYS A 133 14.24 -23.83 -1.54
N VAL A 134 14.34 -23.12 -0.41
CA VAL A 134 13.23 -22.28 0.12
C VAL A 134 13.25 -20.81 -0.40
N ALA A 135 14.28 -20.40 -1.14
CA ALA A 135 14.40 -19.01 -1.60
C ALA A 135 13.52 -18.65 -2.83
N LEU A 136 12.93 -19.63 -3.52
CA LEU A 136 12.24 -19.41 -4.80
C LEU A 136 10.79 -18.89 -4.69
N ASN A 137 10.16 -18.93 -3.51
CA ASN A 137 8.72 -18.62 -3.35
C ASN A 137 8.41 -17.50 -2.34
N LYS A 138 9.39 -16.70 -1.91
CA LYS A 138 9.11 -15.57 -1.01
C LYS A 138 8.85 -14.32 -1.84
N THR A 139 7.58 -13.96 -2.00
CA THR A 139 7.16 -12.71 -2.65
C THR A 139 7.90 -11.53 -2.03
N ASN A 140 8.37 -10.59 -2.86
CA ASN A 140 9.04 -9.40 -2.38
C ASN A 140 8.10 -8.57 -1.50
N VAL A 141 8.33 -8.55 -0.19
CA VAL A 141 7.46 -7.90 0.82
C VAL A 141 7.42 -6.38 0.63
N PHE A 142 8.45 -5.79 0.02
CA PHE A 142 8.56 -4.35 -0.19
C PHE A 142 7.88 -3.87 -1.47
N ALA A 143 7.83 -4.72 -2.49
CA ALA A 143 7.31 -4.36 -3.79
C ALA A 143 5.80 -4.65 -3.89
N LEU A 144 5.08 -3.72 -4.52
CA LEU A 144 3.65 -3.84 -4.74
C LEU A 144 3.33 -4.90 -5.79
N GLY A 145 4.01 -4.92 -6.93
CA GLY A 145 3.80 -5.88 -8.01
C GLY A 145 2.32 -6.12 -8.35
N ASP A 146 1.98 -7.40 -8.58
CA ASP A 146 0.62 -7.85 -8.91
C ASP A 146 -0.35 -7.75 -7.73
N ARG A 147 0.14 -7.46 -6.51
CA ARG A 147 -0.71 -7.33 -5.31
C ARG A 147 -1.70 -6.17 -5.45
N SER A 148 -1.34 -5.16 -6.24
CA SER A 148 -2.20 -4.02 -6.58
C SER A 148 -3.49 -4.43 -7.30
N ASP A 149 -3.51 -5.58 -7.99
CA ASP A 149 -4.70 -6.08 -8.68
C ASP A 149 -5.84 -6.40 -7.71
N THR A 150 -5.53 -6.69 -6.44
CA THR A 150 -6.53 -6.91 -5.38
C THR A 150 -7.44 -5.69 -5.18
N LEU A 151 -6.97 -4.47 -5.49
CA LEU A 151 -7.78 -3.25 -5.40
C LEU A 151 -8.66 -3.01 -6.63
N ARG A 152 -8.46 -3.77 -7.72
CA ARG A 152 -9.20 -3.59 -8.98
C ARG A 152 -10.56 -4.26 -8.90
N ILE A 153 -11.55 -3.62 -9.53
CA ILE A 153 -12.94 -4.11 -9.58
C ILE A 153 -13.06 -5.39 -10.42
N GLN A 154 -12.13 -5.64 -11.34
CA GLN A 154 -12.14 -6.76 -12.30
C GLN A 154 -11.56 -8.08 -11.75
N ASP A 155 -11.07 -8.12 -10.51
CA ASP A 155 -10.58 -9.32 -9.82
C ASP A 155 -11.69 -10.40 -9.70
N PRO A 156 -11.42 -11.73 -9.70
CA PRO A 156 -12.40 -12.82 -9.87
C PRO A 156 -13.52 -12.98 -8.82
N GLY A 157 -13.83 -11.96 -8.04
CA GLY A 157 -14.86 -11.97 -7.01
C GLY A 157 -14.41 -12.69 -5.74
N VAL A 158 -15.32 -13.44 -5.14
CA VAL A 158 -15.13 -14.12 -3.85
C VAL A 158 -14.38 -15.45 -4.04
N ILE A 159 -13.37 -15.70 -3.20
CA ILE A 159 -12.61 -16.95 -3.16
C ILE A 159 -13.52 -18.10 -2.72
N LEU A 160 -13.69 -19.07 -3.62
CA LEU A 160 -14.35 -20.33 -3.34
C LEU A 160 -13.34 -21.34 -2.80
N ILE A 161 -13.42 -21.64 -1.50
CA ILE A 161 -12.43 -22.48 -0.80
C ILE A 161 -12.19 -23.81 -1.51
N HIS A 162 -13.25 -24.53 -1.86
CA HIS A 162 -13.13 -25.86 -2.49
C HIS A 162 -12.45 -25.81 -3.87
N VAL A 163 -12.67 -24.73 -4.65
CA VAL A 163 -12.02 -24.54 -5.95
C VAL A 163 -10.55 -24.23 -5.77
N ALA A 164 -10.23 -23.36 -4.82
CA ALA A 164 -8.85 -23.01 -4.49
C ALA A 164 -8.07 -24.21 -3.97
N GLU A 165 -8.67 -25.02 -3.08
CA GLU A 165 -8.07 -26.26 -2.58
C GLU A 165 -7.83 -27.27 -3.71
N ALA A 166 -8.80 -27.47 -4.62
CA ALA A 166 -8.65 -28.37 -5.77
C ALA A 166 -7.55 -27.93 -6.75
N LYS A 167 -7.26 -26.63 -6.83
CA LYS A 167 -6.20 -26.05 -7.66
C LYS A 167 -4.88 -25.82 -6.90
N GLU A 168 -4.81 -26.21 -5.62
CA GLU A 168 -3.70 -25.92 -4.72
C GLU A 168 -3.27 -24.44 -4.71
N GLN A 169 -4.24 -23.54 -4.93
CA GLN A 169 -3.98 -22.10 -4.99
C GLN A 169 -3.73 -21.54 -3.59
N LYS A 170 -2.72 -20.67 -3.50
CA LYS A 170 -2.40 -19.90 -2.29
C LYS A 170 -2.56 -18.42 -2.57
N TYR A 171 -2.99 -17.68 -1.55
CA TYR A 171 -3.28 -16.25 -1.64
C TYR A 171 -2.55 -15.47 -0.57
N GLN A 172 -2.25 -14.22 -0.90
CA GLN A 172 -1.79 -13.27 0.10
C GLN A 172 -2.97 -12.83 0.97
N PHE A 173 -2.66 -12.33 2.16
CA PHE A 173 -3.70 -12.10 3.16
C PHE A 173 -4.71 -11.03 2.72
N GLU A 174 -4.29 -9.97 2.04
CA GLU A 174 -5.19 -8.93 1.54
C GLU A 174 -6.27 -9.46 0.59
N GLN A 175 -5.99 -10.52 -0.17
CA GLN A 175 -6.96 -11.18 -1.04
C GLN A 175 -7.99 -11.96 -0.21
N LEU A 176 -7.53 -12.65 0.84
CA LEU A 176 -8.41 -13.32 1.81
C LEU A 176 -9.28 -12.30 2.55
N PHE A 177 -8.68 -11.19 2.98
CA PHE A 177 -9.34 -10.07 3.63
C PHE A 177 -10.41 -9.44 2.75
N ARG A 178 -10.10 -9.15 1.49
CA ARG A 178 -11.06 -8.67 0.49
C ARG A 178 -12.22 -9.65 0.34
N SER A 179 -11.91 -10.92 0.13
CA SER A 179 -12.91 -11.96 -0.10
C SER A 179 -13.89 -12.10 1.08
N PHE A 180 -13.35 -12.14 2.31
CA PHE A 180 -14.16 -12.22 3.52
C PHE A 180 -15.07 -11.00 3.67
N ASN A 181 -14.51 -9.79 3.61
CA ASN A 181 -15.25 -8.56 3.89
C ASN A 181 -16.23 -8.21 2.77
N LEU A 182 -15.91 -8.48 1.51
CA LEU A 182 -16.83 -8.33 0.38
C LEU A 182 -18.05 -9.24 0.56
N THR A 183 -17.82 -10.51 0.87
CA THR A 183 -18.90 -11.48 1.13
C THR A 183 -19.77 -11.03 2.30
N LEU A 184 -19.15 -10.54 3.38
CA LEU A 184 -19.87 -10.01 4.55
C LEU A 184 -20.77 -8.84 4.18
N ILE A 185 -20.23 -7.86 3.45
CA ILE A 185 -20.96 -6.65 3.06
C ILE A 185 -22.09 -6.95 2.09
N ASP A 186 -21.90 -7.87 1.14
CA ASP A 186 -22.95 -8.26 0.19
C ASP A 186 -24.13 -8.96 0.89
N ASN A 187 -23.84 -9.90 1.80
CA ASN A 187 -24.87 -10.57 2.59
C ASN A 187 -25.56 -9.61 3.56
N ALA A 188 -24.80 -8.79 4.26
CA ALA A 188 -25.33 -7.79 5.19
C ALA A 188 -26.18 -6.73 4.50
N SER A 189 -25.78 -6.26 3.32
CA SER A 189 -26.55 -5.29 2.54
C SER A 189 -27.91 -5.86 2.15
N SER A 190 -27.90 -7.10 1.63
CA SER A 190 -29.12 -7.79 1.22
C SER A 190 -30.06 -8.01 2.41
N GLU A 191 -29.51 -8.44 3.54
CA GLU A 191 -30.28 -8.67 4.77
C GLU A 191 -30.84 -7.36 5.35
N TYR A 192 -30.04 -6.28 5.38
CA TYR A 192 -30.49 -4.98 5.88
C TYR A 192 -31.70 -4.46 5.09
N LEU A 193 -31.65 -4.55 3.76
CA LEU A 193 -32.77 -4.16 2.90
C LEU A 193 -34.00 -5.05 3.13
N PHE A 194 -33.81 -6.37 3.27
CA PHE A 194 -34.91 -7.27 3.58
C PHE A 194 -35.56 -6.95 4.93
N ILE A 195 -34.77 -6.75 5.98
CA ILE A 195 -35.30 -6.41 7.32
C ILE A 195 -36.08 -5.11 7.24
N HIS A 196 -35.53 -4.11 6.55
CA HIS A 196 -36.18 -2.83 6.36
C HIS A 196 -37.53 -3.01 5.69
N GLU A 197 -37.61 -3.83 4.66
CA GLU A 197 -38.85 -4.05 3.93
C GLU A 197 -39.86 -4.92 4.69
N PHE A 198 -39.44 -6.01 5.33
CA PHE A 198 -40.35 -7.02 5.89
C PHE A 198 -40.80 -6.73 7.32
N PHE A 199 -39.92 -6.20 8.17
CA PHE A 199 -40.19 -5.97 9.59
C PHE A 199 -40.56 -4.51 9.92
N SER A 200 -40.30 -3.56 9.04
CA SER A 200 -40.70 -2.16 9.27
C SER A 200 -42.16 -1.92 8.90
N ARG A 201 -42.87 -1.19 9.76
CA ARG A 201 -44.28 -0.80 9.55
C ARG A 201 -44.48 0.70 9.50
N ASP A 202 -43.88 1.42 10.45
CA ASP A 202 -43.95 2.87 10.50
C ASP A 202 -42.67 3.45 9.90
N PRO A 203 -42.75 4.25 8.82
CA PRO A 203 -41.58 4.91 8.23
C PRO A 203 -40.74 5.70 9.24
N LYS A 204 -41.34 6.21 10.31
CA LYS A 204 -40.65 7.01 11.33
C LYS A 204 -39.74 6.18 12.25
N SER A 205 -40.10 4.93 12.54
CA SER A 205 -39.31 4.02 13.41
C SER A 205 -38.67 2.86 12.65
N ALA A 206 -38.84 2.83 11.33
CA ALA A 206 -38.30 1.81 10.43
C ALA A 206 -36.78 1.69 10.55
N ALA A 207 -36.07 2.82 10.54
CA ALA A 207 -34.61 2.83 10.60
C ALA A 207 -34.08 2.21 11.91
N ASP A 208 -34.62 2.61 13.05
CA ASP A 208 -34.20 2.12 14.36
C ASP A 208 -34.54 0.64 14.55
N THR A 209 -35.73 0.22 14.12
CA THR A 209 -36.15 -1.18 14.16
C THR A 209 -35.25 -2.04 13.29
N THR A 210 -34.96 -1.58 12.07
CA THR A 210 -34.07 -2.28 11.13
C THR A 210 -32.69 -2.43 11.73
N LYS A 211 -32.11 -1.36 12.28
CA LYS A 211 -30.79 -1.37 12.91
C LYS A 211 -30.75 -2.35 14.10
N THR A 212 -31.78 -2.36 14.94
CA THR A 212 -31.84 -3.24 16.13
C THR A 212 -31.91 -4.72 15.74
N ILE A 213 -32.75 -5.07 14.77
CA ILE A 213 -32.88 -6.45 14.26
C ILE A 213 -31.59 -6.86 13.56
N PHE A 214 -31.04 -5.98 12.71
CA PHE A 214 -29.78 -6.22 12.00
C PHE A 214 -28.64 -6.51 12.97
N GLN A 215 -28.44 -5.65 13.98
CA GLN A 215 -27.36 -5.85 14.96
C GLN A 215 -27.55 -7.17 15.71
N SER A 216 -28.79 -7.49 16.06
CA SER A 216 -29.11 -8.77 16.70
C SER A 216 -28.73 -9.97 15.83
N ILE A 217 -28.72 -9.86 14.50
CA ILE A 217 -28.31 -10.93 13.59
C ILE A 217 -26.79 -10.92 13.38
N PHE A 218 -26.21 -9.77 13.05
CA PHE A 218 -24.84 -9.66 12.55
C PHE A 218 -23.77 -9.45 13.62
N GLU A 219 -24.09 -9.04 14.85
CA GLU A 219 -23.07 -8.77 15.88
C GLU A 219 -22.10 -9.94 16.08
N SER A 220 -22.63 -11.17 16.09
CA SER A 220 -21.79 -12.38 16.22
C SER A 220 -20.90 -12.64 15.00
N THR A 221 -21.34 -12.24 13.81
CA THR A 221 -20.60 -12.37 12.54
C THR A 221 -19.55 -11.28 12.41
N GLU A 222 -19.87 -10.04 12.80
CA GLU A 222 -18.94 -8.92 12.90
C GLU A 222 -17.77 -9.29 13.80
N LYS A 223 -18.02 -9.90 14.97
CA LYS A 223 -16.96 -10.39 15.87
C LYS A 223 -16.03 -11.40 15.20
N VAL A 224 -16.56 -12.29 14.35
CA VAL A 224 -15.73 -13.22 13.56
C VAL A 224 -14.84 -12.47 12.58
N GLY A 225 -15.36 -11.47 11.88
CA GLY A 225 -14.57 -10.64 10.95
C GLY A 225 -13.47 -9.81 11.63
N ILE A 226 -13.80 -9.22 12.79
CA ILE A 226 -12.84 -8.50 13.63
C ILE A 226 -11.74 -9.46 14.11
N GLN A 227 -12.10 -10.65 14.60
CA GLN A 227 -11.11 -11.64 15.04
C GLN A 227 -10.25 -12.17 13.90
N PHE A 228 -10.83 -12.39 12.72
CA PHE A 228 -10.12 -12.80 11.51
C PHE A 228 -9.03 -11.77 11.13
N THR A 229 -9.38 -10.49 11.13
CA THR A 229 -8.43 -9.40 10.87
C THR A 229 -7.38 -9.30 11.97
N LYS A 230 -7.80 -9.33 13.24
CA LYS A 230 -6.91 -9.21 14.40
C LYS A 230 -5.83 -10.30 14.43
N THR A 231 -6.20 -11.55 14.13
CA THR A 231 -5.28 -12.70 14.12
C THR A 231 -4.11 -12.48 13.15
N TYR A 232 -4.34 -11.84 12.01
CA TYR A 232 -3.28 -11.48 11.08
C TYR A 232 -2.45 -10.30 11.59
N VAL A 233 -3.13 -9.25 12.05
CA VAL A 233 -2.52 -7.97 12.45
C VAL A 233 -1.51 -8.12 13.59
N GLU A 234 -1.76 -8.99 14.58
CA GLU A 234 -0.92 -9.12 15.78
C GLU A 234 0.55 -9.45 15.48
N ASN A 235 0.82 -10.31 14.49
CA ASN A 235 2.16 -10.81 14.16
C ASN A 235 2.62 -10.47 12.73
N CYS A 236 1.92 -9.58 12.02
CA CYS A 236 2.25 -9.22 10.64
C CYS A 236 3.38 -8.18 10.56
N TYR A 237 4.39 -8.43 9.74
CA TYR A 237 5.47 -7.48 9.43
C TYR A 237 5.37 -6.90 8.00
N ASP A 238 4.31 -7.24 7.26
CA ASP A 238 4.05 -6.77 5.91
C ASP A 238 3.25 -5.47 5.92
N ALA A 239 3.94 -4.34 5.90
CA ALA A 239 3.31 -3.02 5.86
C ALA A 239 2.51 -2.78 4.57
N VAL A 240 2.96 -3.30 3.43
CA VAL A 240 2.25 -3.16 2.14
C VAL A 240 0.93 -3.91 2.18
N GLY A 241 0.92 -5.15 2.70
CA GLY A 241 -0.29 -5.95 2.86
C GLY A 241 -1.29 -5.31 3.83
N ILE A 242 -0.83 -4.75 4.94
CA ILE A 242 -1.72 -4.00 5.86
C ILE A 242 -2.30 -2.77 5.17
N LEU A 243 -1.49 -2.02 4.41
CA LEU A 243 -1.97 -0.85 3.68
C LEU A 243 -2.99 -1.23 2.60
N LEU A 244 -2.79 -2.34 1.89
CA LEU A 244 -3.78 -2.91 0.96
C LEU A 244 -5.10 -3.22 1.68
N CYS A 245 -5.06 -3.87 2.85
CA CYS A 245 -6.26 -4.11 3.67
C CYS A 245 -6.96 -2.80 4.07
N ILE A 246 -6.21 -1.74 4.39
CA ILE A 246 -6.77 -0.41 4.67
C ILE A 246 -7.51 0.12 3.44
N ARG A 247 -6.88 0.05 2.25
CA ARG A 247 -7.51 0.53 1.00
C ARG A 247 -8.77 -0.27 0.65
N ILE A 248 -8.73 -1.58 0.80
CA ILE A 248 -9.90 -2.46 0.63
C ILE A 248 -11.02 -2.04 1.59
N ASN A 249 -10.72 -1.85 2.87
CA ASN A 249 -11.72 -1.46 3.86
C ASN A 249 -12.33 -0.09 3.55
N THR A 250 -11.54 0.87 3.05
CA THR A 250 -12.05 2.17 2.58
C THR A 250 -12.98 2.04 1.39
N GLN A 251 -12.61 1.26 0.36
CA GLN A 251 -13.48 1.00 -0.80
C GLN A 251 -14.81 0.36 -0.36
N LEU A 252 -14.74 -0.61 0.54
CA LEU A 252 -15.89 -1.31 1.10
C LEU A 252 -16.81 -0.39 1.93
N ALA A 253 -16.24 0.55 2.70
CA ALA A 253 -17.00 1.56 3.42
C ALA A 253 -17.74 2.51 2.46
N LEU A 254 -17.08 2.95 1.38
CA LEU A 254 -17.73 3.76 0.33
C LEU A 254 -18.87 3.01 -0.36
N GLU A 255 -18.70 1.70 -0.60
CA GLU A 255 -19.76 0.85 -1.13
C GLU A 255 -20.97 0.73 -0.20
N LEU A 256 -20.74 0.60 1.11
CA LEU A 256 -21.83 0.61 2.12
C LEU A 256 -22.60 1.93 2.13
N GLN A 257 -21.88 3.06 2.03
CA GLN A 257 -22.50 4.39 1.91
C GLN A 257 -23.34 4.50 0.62
N ARG A 258 -22.80 4.03 -0.51
CA ARG A 258 -23.53 4.00 -1.80
C ARG A 258 -24.81 3.16 -1.71
N ARG A 259 -24.74 2.02 -1.01
CA ARG A 259 -25.89 1.11 -0.77
C ARG A 259 -26.85 1.61 0.33
N ARG A 260 -26.49 2.67 1.05
CA ARG A 260 -27.25 3.24 2.19
C ARG A 260 -27.48 2.24 3.33
N VAL A 261 -26.44 1.50 3.69
CA VAL A 261 -26.46 0.50 4.78
C VAL A 261 -25.60 1.02 5.95
N PRO A 262 -26.13 1.89 6.83
CA PRO A 262 -25.34 2.51 7.90
C PRO A 262 -25.01 1.54 9.04
N ALA A 263 -25.66 0.37 9.09
CA ALA A 263 -25.52 -0.55 10.22
C ALA A 263 -24.12 -1.17 10.34
N LEU A 264 -23.34 -1.24 9.25
CA LEU A 264 -21.97 -1.78 9.25
C LEU A 264 -20.87 -0.72 9.40
N GLU A 265 -21.20 0.56 9.53
CA GLU A 265 -20.19 1.62 9.73
C GLU A 265 -19.32 1.37 10.97
N GLY A 266 -19.94 0.85 12.04
CA GLY A 266 -19.21 0.47 13.26
C GLY A 266 -18.16 -0.62 13.01
N TYR A 267 -18.49 -1.60 12.17
CA TYR A 267 -17.59 -2.70 11.81
C TYR A 267 -16.40 -2.21 10.97
N THR A 268 -16.65 -1.38 9.94
CA THR A 268 -15.57 -0.83 9.10
C THR A 268 -14.64 0.06 9.91
N ASN A 269 -15.19 0.86 10.84
CA ASN A 269 -14.41 1.71 11.74
C ASN A 269 -13.56 0.88 12.72
N ALA A 270 -14.14 -0.14 13.34
CA ALA A 270 -13.40 -1.05 14.23
C ALA A 270 -12.25 -1.77 13.48
N THR A 271 -12.49 -2.16 12.22
CA THR A 271 -11.46 -2.76 11.35
C THR A 271 -10.32 -1.77 11.06
N ASN A 272 -10.64 -0.51 10.76
CA ASN A 272 -9.64 0.55 10.62
C ASN A 272 -8.82 0.79 11.89
N MET A 273 -9.47 0.74 13.06
CA MET A 273 -8.81 0.87 14.37
C MET A 273 -7.86 -0.29 14.70
N LEU A 274 -7.93 -1.42 13.99
CA LEU A 274 -6.94 -2.50 14.07
C LEU A 274 -5.78 -2.28 13.09
N LEU A 275 -6.09 -1.90 11.85
CA LEU A 275 -5.12 -1.86 10.75
C LEU A 275 -4.16 -0.67 10.86
N TRP A 276 -4.66 0.55 11.09
CA TRP A 276 -3.83 1.76 11.09
C TRP A 276 -2.76 1.79 12.20
N PRO A 277 -3.08 1.49 13.47
CA PRO A 277 -2.07 1.44 14.53
C PRO A 277 -0.98 0.41 14.23
N ARG A 278 -1.36 -0.74 13.67
CA ARG A 278 -0.37 -1.76 13.28
C ARG A 278 0.50 -1.29 12.14
N PHE A 279 -0.07 -0.66 11.11
CA PHE A 279 0.71 -0.08 10.02
C PHE A 279 1.79 0.88 10.54
N GLN A 280 1.40 1.83 11.39
CA GLN A 280 2.34 2.79 11.99
C GLN A 280 3.42 2.10 12.85
N HIS A 281 3.04 1.04 13.56
CA HIS A 281 3.99 0.24 14.33
C HIS A 281 5.01 -0.46 13.42
N ILE A 282 4.58 -1.10 12.33
CA ILE A 282 5.48 -1.76 11.37
C ILE A 282 6.44 -0.75 10.73
N ILE A 283 5.95 0.44 10.32
CA ILE A 283 6.83 1.51 9.81
C ILE A 283 7.88 1.90 10.86
N SER A 284 7.47 2.03 12.12
CA SER A 284 8.40 2.34 13.21
C SER A 284 9.44 1.24 13.39
N LEU A 285 9.07 -0.04 13.24
CA LEU A 285 10.02 -1.15 13.24
C LEU A 285 11.01 -1.11 12.06
N HIS A 286 10.57 -0.69 10.86
CA HIS A 286 11.48 -0.47 9.73
C HIS A 286 12.49 0.64 10.03
N ILE A 287 12.02 1.78 10.56
CA ILE A 287 12.87 2.91 10.97
C ILE A 287 13.86 2.47 12.06
N ASP A 288 13.38 1.77 13.09
CA ASP A 288 14.24 1.28 14.18
C ASP A 288 15.27 0.26 13.69
N SER A 289 14.94 -0.53 12.66
CA SER A 289 15.91 -1.45 12.03
C SER A 289 17.04 -0.68 11.35
N LEU A 290 16.74 0.46 10.70
CA LEU A 290 17.73 1.35 10.10
C LEU A 290 18.57 2.06 11.17
N LYS A 291 17.95 2.54 12.26
CA LYS A 291 18.68 3.12 13.41
C LYS A 291 19.66 2.13 14.04
N LYS A 292 19.29 0.86 14.14
CA LYS A 292 20.19 -0.19 14.65
C LYS A 292 21.35 -0.44 13.69
N MET A 293 21.09 -0.43 12.39
CA MET A 293 22.15 -0.48 11.40
C MET A 293 23.10 0.68 11.56
N PHE A 294 22.59 1.89 11.81
CA PHE A 294 23.42 3.05 12.08
C PHE A 294 24.49 2.64 13.07
N HIS A 295 24.19 2.15 14.28
CA HIS A 295 25.21 1.81 15.28
C HIS A 295 26.13 0.59 14.98
N SER A 296 25.92 -0.16 13.90
CA SER A 296 26.71 -1.35 13.58
C SER A 296 28.10 -1.00 13.04
N LYS A 297 29.06 -1.93 13.17
CA LYS A 297 30.45 -1.74 12.72
C LYS A 297 30.62 -2.25 11.29
N SER A 298 31.31 -1.46 10.45
CA SER A 298 31.74 -1.84 9.10
C SER A 298 30.57 -2.24 8.19
N LEU A 299 29.73 -1.26 7.87
CA LEU A 299 28.51 -1.44 7.07
C LEU A 299 28.80 -1.49 5.56
N VAL A 300 29.92 -0.92 5.14
CA VAL A 300 30.27 -0.77 3.72
C VAL A 300 31.50 -1.59 3.39
N LYS A 301 31.37 -2.46 2.38
CA LYS A 301 32.49 -3.25 1.83
C LYS A 301 33.06 -2.63 0.56
N ASP A 302 32.23 -1.98 -0.23
CA ASP A 302 32.58 -1.41 -1.52
C ASP A 302 31.70 -0.19 -1.87
N ILE A 303 31.90 0.36 -3.06
CA ILE A 303 31.20 1.55 -3.56
C ILE A 303 29.86 1.23 -4.24
N HIS A 304 29.45 -0.04 -4.27
CA HIS A 304 28.21 -0.46 -4.92
C HIS A 304 26.99 -0.05 -4.09
N PRO A 305 25.79 0.04 -4.72
CA PRO A 305 24.58 0.30 -3.97
C PRO A 305 24.37 -0.73 -2.86
N HIS A 306 24.09 -0.27 -1.66
CA HIS A 306 23.84 -1.15 -0.53
C HIS A 306 22.46 -1.84 -0.69
N TYR A 307 22.29 -3.06 -0.18
CA TYR A 307 21.04 -3.81 -0.37
C TYR A 307 19.79 -3.08 0.18
N ILE A 308 19.97 -2.24 1.22
CA ILE A 308 18.88 -1.44 1.81
C ILE A 308 18.31 -0.42 0.82
N THR A 309 19.10 0.01 -0.16
CA THR A 309 18.73 1.04 -1.14
C THR A 309 17.62 0.54 -2.04
N ARG A 310 17.74 -0.68 -2.56
CA ARG A 310 16.67 -1.30 -3.35
C ARG A 310 15.42 -1.53 -2.50
N ARG A 311 15.57 -2.07 -1.28
CA ARG A 311 14.44 -2.32 -0.37
C ARG A 311 13.68 -1.04 -0.04
N TYR A 312 14.40 0.04 0.28
CA TYR A 312 13.81 1.34 0.53
C TYR A 312 13.08 1.87 -0.71
N ALA A 313 13.72 1.83 -1.88
CA ALA A 313 13.11 2.36 -3.11
C ALA A 313 11.82 1.59 -3.50
N GLU A 314 11.85 0.27 -3.47
CA GLU A 314 10.68 -0.58 -3.75
C GLU A 314 9.57 -0.35 -2.72
N PHE A 315 9.92 -0.20 -1.45
CA PHE A 315 8.96 0.05 -0.38
C PHE A 315 8.33 1.44 -0.47
N ALA A 316 9.14 2.48 -0.65
CA ALA A 316 8.68 3.85 -0.81
C ALA A 316 7.77 3.98 -2.04
N ALA A 317 8.15 3.38 -3.18
CA ALA A 317 7.31 3.32 -4.38
C ALA A 317 5.94 2.72 -4.07
N SER A 318 5.93 1.56 -3.41
CA SER A 318 4.70 0.83 -3.09
C SER A 318 3.78 1.62 -2.16
N LEU A 319 4.33 2.27 -1.14
CA LEU A 319 3.58 3.12 -0.21
C LEU A 319 3.02 4.36 -0.91
N LEU A 320 3.81 5.03 -1.76
CA LEU A 320 3.39 6.22 -2.50
C LEU A 320 2.27 5.90 -3.49
N VAL A 321 2.41 4.84 -4.28
CA VAL A 321 1.36 4.38 -5.21
C VAL A 321 0.07 4.03 -4.47
N LEU A 322 0.16 3.38 -3.32
CA LEU A 322 -1.02 3.08 -2.51
C LEU A 322 -1.61 4.32 -1.81
N ASN A 323 -0.91 5.44 -1.75
CA ASN A 323 -1.43 6.72 -1.23
C ASN A 323 -2.10 7.58 -2.30
N ASP A 324 -1.96 7.22 -3.58
CA ASP A 324 -2.46 8.02 -4.70
C ASP A 324 -3.98 8.22 -4.59
N GLY A 325 -4.42 9.48 -4.60
CA GLY A 325 -5.82 9.88 -4.45
C GLY A 325 -6.43 9.79 -3.04
N TYR A 326 -5.67 9.33 -2.03
CA TYR A 326 -6.10 9.32 -0.62
C TYR A 326 -5.51 10.48 0.18
N ASP A 327 -4.29 10.90 -0.15
CA ASP A 327 -3.57 12.01 0.48
C ASP A 327 -3.48 11.91 2.02
N ASP A 328 -3.31 10.69 2.55
CA ASP A 328 -3.27 10.47 4.00
C ASP A 328 -2.01 11.10 4.62
N ALA A 329 -2.21 12.12 5.46
CA ALA A 329 -1.12 12.78 6.17
C ALA A 329 -0.29 11.80 7.04
N ILE A 330 -0.93 10.77 7.61
CA ILE A 330 -0.26 9.73 8.40
C ILE A 330 0.77 8.97 7.55
N LEU A 331 0.41 8.63 6.31
CA LEU A 331 1.27 7.90 5.39
C LEU A 331 2.39 8.79 4.85
N SER A 332 2.07 10.01 4.44
CA SER A 332 3.08 10.99 3.99
C SER A 332 4.14 11.26 5.07
N ASN A 333 3.72 11.47 6.32
CA ASN A 333 4.64 11.64 7.45
C ASN A 333 5.48 10.38 7.73
N SER A 334 4.90 9.20 7.54
CA SER A 334 5.60 7.91 7.71
C SER A 334 6.69 7.71 6.67
N ILE A 335 6.42 8.07 5.41
CA ILE A 335 7.38 8.01 4.30
C ILE A 335 8.52 9.01 4.53
N HIS A 336 8.21 10.26 4.92
CA HIS A 336 9.24 11.25 5.24
C HIS A 336 10.17 10.79 6.36
N ARG A 337 9.62 10.28 7.48
CA ARG A 337 10.44 9.75 8.58
C ARG A 337 11.32 8.58 8.15
N LEU A 338 10.83 7.72 7.27
CA LEU A 338 11.60 6.60 6.72
C LEU A 338 12.73 7.08 5.83
N ARG A 339 12.46 8.06 4.96
CA ARG A 339 13.44 8.70 4.08
C ARG A 339 14.57 9.35 4.88
N ASP A 340 14.23 10.18 5.87
CA ASP A 340 15.22 10.88 6.69
C ASP A 340 16.17 9.92 7.40
N GLU A 341 15.64 8.81 7.95
CA GLU A 341 16.47 7.78 8.60
C GLU A 341 17.33 7.01 7.59
N PHE A 342 16.77 6.65 6.44
CA PHE A 342 17.50 5.98 5.37
C PHE A 342 18.68 6.83 4.87
N GLU A 343 18.47 8.13 4.66
CA GLU A 343 19.52 9.07 4.26
C GLU A 343 20.59 9.24 5.35
N ALA A 344 20.21 9.28 6.62
CA ALA A 344 21.15 9.33 7.73
C ALA A 344 22.08 8.10 7.74
N VAL A 345 21.52 6.91 7.50
CA VAL A 345 22.29 5.66 7.38
C VAL A 345 23.21 5.69 6.16
N LEU A 346 22.72 6.09 4.98
CA LEU A 346 23.58 6.20 3.78
C LEU A 346 24.70 7.23 3.95
N SER A 347 24.42 8.36 4.58
CA SER A 347 25.42 9.39 4.86
C SER A 347 26.51 8.84 5.79
N ARG A 348 26.13 8.14 6.87
CA ARG A 348 27.11 7.46 7.74
C ARG A 348 27.92 6.42 6.98
N MET A 349 27.27 5.54 6.22
CA MET A 349 27.92 4.53 5.39
C MET A 349 28.96 5.17 4.46
N SER A 350 28.60 6.29 3.82
CA SER A 350 29.53 7.04 2.98
C SER A 350 30.72 7.57 3.77
N ASN A 351 30.57 7.91 5.05
CA ASN A 351 31.67 8.42 5.89
C ASN A 351 32.64 7.32 6.37
N GLU A 352 32.26 6.04 6.28
CA GLU A 352 33.16 4.91 6.57
C GLU A 352 34.20 4.70 5.46
N LEU A 353 33.94 5.20 4.25
CA LEU A 353 34.88 5.15 3.13
C LEU A 353 35.94 6.26 3.29
N THR A 354 37.22 5.90 3.27
CA THR A 354 38.33 6.83 3.52
C THR A 354 38.51 7.88 2.43
N ASP A 355 38.30 7.50 1.17
CA ASP A 355 38.66 8.33 0.03
C ASP A 355 37.47 9.20 -0.41
N SER A 356 37.64 10.52 -0.44
CA SER A 356 36.61 11.49 -0.87
C SER A 356 35.87 11.08 -2.15
N PRO A 357 36.55 10.66 -3.25
CA PRO A 357 35.86 10.21 -4.46
C PRO A 357 35.03 8.94 -4.27
N LYS A 358 35.47 7.99 -3.42
CA LYS A 358 34.71 6.77 -3.10
C LYS A 358 33.42 7.11 -2.34
N ARG A 359 33.50 8.04 -1.38
CA ARG A 359 32.33 8.50 -0.59
C ARG A 359 31.24 9.06 -1.50
N ILE A 360 31.63 9.94 -2.42
CA ILE A 360 30.68 10.58 -3.35
C ILE A 360 30.15 9.57 -4.37
N ALA A 361 31.03 8.73 -4.95
CA ALA A 361 30.62 7.69 -5.89
C ALA A 361 29.61 6.71 -5.28
N PHE A 362 29.83 6.29 -4.03
CA PHE A 362 28.87 5.46 -3.29
C PHE A 362 27.49 6.12 -3.21
N LEU A 363 27.41 7.40 -2.83
CA LEU A 363 26.13 8.11 -2.77
C LEU A 363 25.47 8.24 -4.15
N VAL A 364 26.23 8.57 -5.19
CA VAL A 364 25.72 8.65 -6.57
C VAL A 364 25.15 7.29 -7.02
N ASN A 365 25.86 6.20 -6.77
CA ASN A 365 25.41 4.84 -7.10
C ASN A 365 24.10 4.48 -6.39
N ASN A 366 23.98 4.80 -5.10
CA ASN A 366 22.75 4.52 -4.35
C ASN A 366 21.57 5.37 -4.83
N TYR A 367 21.76 6.66 -5.06
CA TYR A 367 20.68 7.52 -5.56
C TYR A 367 20.26 7.19 -6.99
N ASP A 368 21.18 6.79 -7.87
CA ASP A 368 20.87 6.29 -9.21
C ASP A 368 19.97 5.05 -9.16
N LEU A 369 20.25 4.10 -8.27
CA LEU A 369 19.41 2.91 -8.08
C LEU A 369 18.01 3.27 -7.59
N ILE A 370 17.89 4.20 -6.63
CA ILE A 370 16.58 4.67 -6.16
C ILE A 370 15.79 5.28 -7.33
N LEU A 371 16.44 6.12 -8.13
CA LEU A 371 15.81 6.76 -9.28
C LEU A 371 15.37 5.76 -10.34
N SER A 372 16.16 4.72 -10.62
CA SER A 372 15.78 3.62 -11.52
C SER A 372 14.50 2.94 -11.04
N VAL A 373 14.46 2.49 -9.78
CA VAL A 373 13.32 1.77 -9.23
C VAL A 373 12.06 2.64 -9.18
N LEU A 374 12.17 3.90 -8.74
CA LEU A 374 11.03 4.81 -8.69
C LEU A 374 10.50 5.11 -10.11
N GLN A 375 11.37 5.32 -11.09
CA GLN A 375 10.96 5.63 -12.47
C GLN A 375 10.32 4.45 -13.20
N GLU A 376 10.70 3.21 -12.86
CA GLU A 376 10.07 1.98 -13.37
C GLU A 376 8.60 1.85 -12.94
N THR A 377 8.17 2.56 -11.89
CA THR A 377 6.80 2.49 -11.38
C THR A 377 5.80 3.21 -12.30
N HIS A 378 6.25 4.17 -13.13
CA HIS A 378 5.42 4.93 -14.07
C HIS A 378 4.15 5.56 -13.48
N SER A 379 4.18 5.97 -12.20
CA SER A 379 3.06 6.61 -11.50
C SER A 379 3.39 8.06 -11.14
N HIS A 380 2.39 8.96 -11.24
CA HIS A 380 2.54 10.35 -10.79
C HIS A 380 2.74 10.45 -9.27
N ALA A 381 2.29 9.46 -8.50
CA ALA A 381 2.40 9.43 -7.04
C ALA A 381 3.86 9.46 -6.54
N VAL A 382 4.82 9.00 -7.36
CA VAL A 382 6.24 8.99 -6.99
C VAL A 382 7.02 10.23 -7.45
N GLU A 383 6.40 11.15 -8.20
CA GLU A 383 7.13 12.27 -8.82
C GLU A 383 7.84 13.19 -7.82
N ASN A 384 7.19 13.48 -6.69
CA ASN A 384 7.79 14.31 -5.65
C ASN A 384 9.05 13.66 -5.06
N GLU A 385 8.99 12.35 -4.83
CA GLU A 385 10.12 11.58 -4.31
C GLU A 385 11.25 11.45 -5.35
N VAL A 386 10.88 11.24 -6.61
CA VAL A 386 11.81 11.24 -7.74
C VAL A 386 12.52 12.58 -7.87
N ASN A 387 11.80 13.70 -7.77
CA ASN A 387 12.38 15.04 -7.87
C ASN A 387 13.34 15.33 -6.70
N TYR A 388 12.97 14.89 -5.49
CA TYR A 388 13.83 14.98 -4.32
C TYR A 388 15.16 14.24 -4.52
N PHE A 389 15.12 12.96 -4.89
CA PHE A 389 16.35 12.19 -5.13
C PHE A 389 17.12 12.65 -6.37
N LYS A 390 16.45 13.20 -7.40
CA LYS A 390 17.13 13.82 -8.55
C LYS A 390 18.00 15.00 -8.14
N GLN A 391 17.53 15.85 -7.21
CA GLN A 391 18.31 16.98 -6.71
C GLN A 391 19.55 16.50 -5.93
N LEU A 392 19.37 15.55 -5.01
CA LEU A 392 20.48 14.93 -4.26
C LEU A 392 21.49 14.24 -5.19
N HIS A 393 21.00 13.44 -6.14
CA HIS A 393 21.84 12.78 -7.14
C HIS A 393 22.63 13.81 -7.95
N SER A 394 21.99 14.88 -8.42
CA SER A 394 22.69 15.94 -9.16
C SER A 394 23.74 16.66 -8.31
N LEU A 395 23.46 16.91 -7.02
CA LEU A 395 24.40 17.54 -6.11
C LEU A 395 25.66 16.68 -5.94
N GLN A 396 25.50 15.39 -5.62
CA GLN A 396 26.62 14.47 -5.45
C GLN A 396 27.37 14.23 -6.77
N LYS A 397 26.65 14.13 -7.89
CA LYS A 397 27.25 14.01 -9.22
C LYS A 397 28.16 15.20 -9.54
N ASN A 398 27.71 16.42 -9.26
CA ASN A 398 28.51 17.63 -9.48
C ASN A 398 29.74 17.67 -8.56
N ALA A 399 29.59 17.29 -7.29
CA ALA A 399 30.72 17.19 -6.36
C ALA A 399 31.76 16.15 -6.83
N PHE A 400 31.32 15.01 -7.37
CA PHE A 400 32.21 14.01 -7.95
C PHE A 400 32.96 14.55 -9.17
N VAL A 401 32.27 15.28 -10.04
CA VAL A 401 32.87 15.92 -11.22
C VAL A 401 34.02 16.84 -10.81
N ASP A 402 33.79 17.70 -9.80
CA ASP A 402 34.82 18.63 -9.32
C ASP A 402 36.04 17.88 -8.74
N GLU A 403 35.81 16.83 -7.94
CA GLU A 403 36.88 16.02 -7.37
C GLU A 403 37.64 15.20 -8.43
N GLN A 404 37.02 14.79 -9.54
CA GLN A 404 37.71 14.14 -10.65
C GLN A 404 38.57 15.10 -11.49
N LEU A 405 38.13 16.35 -11.66
CA LEU A 405 38.87 17.34 -12.45
C LEU A 405 40.03 17.97 -11.68
N LYS A 406 39.90 18.12 -10.36
CA LYS A 406 40.86 18.82 -9.49
C LYS A 406 42.32 18.30 -9.56
N PRO A 407 42.61 16.99 -9.60
CA PRO A 407 44.00 16.51 -9.70
C PRO A 407 44.71 16.90 -10.99
N TYR A 408 43.96 17.01 -12.10
CA TYR A 408 44.52 17.24 -13.44
C TYR A 408 44.44 18.71 -13.86
N PHE A 409 43.39 19.42 -13.42
CA PHE A 409 43.05 20.75 -13.90
C PHE A 409 42.86 21.77 -12.75
N GLY A 410 43.24 21.43 -11.53
CA GLY A 410 43.07 22.27 -10.33
C GLY A 410 43.56 23.72 -10.48
N PRO A 411 44.80 23.98 -10.97
CA PRO A 411 45.30 25.34 -11.18
C PRO A 411 44.45 26.14 -12.18
N MET A 412 43.99 25.50 -13.25
CA MET A 412 43.11 26.11 -14.25
C MET A 412 41.75 26.46 -13.63
N ILE A 413 41.16 25.54 -12.86
CA ILE A 413 39.88 25.74 -12.19
C ILE A 413 39.97 26.88 -11.17
N GLN A 414 41.02 26.92 -10.35
CA GLN A 414 41.26 28.02 -9.40
C GLN A 414 41.38 29.36 -10.11
N CYS A 415 42.04 29.39 -11.27
CA CYS A 415 42.19 30.59 -12.07
C CYS A 415 40.86 31.09 -12.66
N VAL A 416 40.02 30.16 -13.12
CA VAL A 416 38.67 30.48 -13.61
C VAL A 416 37.75 30.96 -12.49
N GLN A 417 37.90 30.41 -11.28
CA GLN A 417 37.11 30.82 -10.11
C GLN A 417 37.55 32.17 -9.52
N LYS A 418 38.86 32.47 -9.54
CA LYS A 418 39.45 33.69 -9.00
C LYS A 418 40.45 34.31 -10.00
N PRO A 419 39.97 34.94 -11.08
CA PRO A 419 40.81 35.45 -12.16
C PRO A 419 41.74 36.61 -11.73
N GLU A 420 41.43 37.27 -10.62
CA GLU A 420 42.24 38.35 -10.05
C GLU A 420 43.55 37.85 -9.44
N ASN A 421 43.58 36.59 -8.98
CA ASN A 421 44.73 36.00 -8.30
C ASN A 421 45.73 35.34 -9.26
N CYS A 422 45.45 35.33 -10.56
CA CYS A 422 46.31 34.72 -11.56
C CYS A 422 47.27 35.71 -12.19
N SER A 423 48.57 35.46 -12.02
CA SER A 423 49.62 36.18 -12.73
C SER A 423 49.73 35.74 -14.20
N ILE A 424 50.28 36.59 -15.06
CA ILE A 424 50.53 36.26 -16.48
C ILE A 424 51.45 35.01 -16.61
N PRO A 425 52.55 34.86 -15.85
CA PRO A 425 53.34 33.64 -15.86
C PRO A 425 52.57 32.38 -15.48
N ASP A 426 51.63 32.47 -14.53
CA ASP A 426 50.78 31.34 -14.16
C ASP A 426 49.86 30.93 -15.30
N LEU A 427 49.28 31.89 -16.02
CA LEU A 427 48.44 31.65 -17.19
C LEU A 427 49.21 30.95 -18.32
N GLU A 428 50.44 31.39 -18.60
CA GLU A 428 51.34 30.76 -19.59
C GLU A 428 51.71 29.33 -19.20
N ARG A 429 52.03 29.11 -17.92
CA ARG A 429 52.34 27.79 -17.37
C ARG A 429 51.15 26.84 -17.44
N ILE A 430 49.95 27.29 -17.06
CA ILE A 430 48.72 26.48 -17.10
C ILE A 430 48.38 26.11 -18.54
N SER A 431 48.45 27.06 -19.48
CA SER A 431 48.18 26.81 -20.89
C SER A 431 49.15 25.79 -21.49
N SER A 432 50.45 25.93 -21.21
CA SER A 432 51.49 25.01 -21.67
C SER A 432 51.33 23.61 -21.08
N HIS A 433 51.05 23.53 -19.76
CA HIS A 433 50.79 22.26 -19.09
C HIS A 433 49.56 21.57 -19.66
N PHE A 434 48.45 22.31 -19.85
CA PHE A 434 47.24 21.78 -20.45
C PHE A 434 47.53 21.19 -21.82
N ALA A 435 48.22 21.93 -22.71
CA ALA A 435 48.54 21.48 -24.07
C ALA A 435 49.31 20.15 -24.12
N GLN A 436 50.14 19.88 -23.10
CA GLN A 436 50.94 18.66 -23.00
C GLN A 436 50.17 17.48 -22.41
N THR A 437 49.37 17.69 -21.35
CA THR A 437 48.85 16.59 -20.51
C THR A 437 47.38 16.26 -20.74
N TRP A 438 46.59 17.15 -21.35
CA TRP A 438 45.12 17.02 -21.40
C TRP A 438 44.61 15.68 -21.96
N ARG A 439 45.23 15.13 -23.01
CA ARG A 439 44.83 13.83 -23.59
C ARG A 439 45.06 12.67 -22.62
N GLN A 440 46.17 12.69 -21.90
CA GLN A 440 46.48 11.65 -20.90
C GLN A 440 45.54 11.79 -19.71
N SER A 441 45.29 13.02 -19.24
CA SER A 441 44.32 13.31 -18.17
C SER A 441 42.92 12.80 -18.52
N LEU A 442 42.46 12.98 -19.76
CA LEU A 442 41.16 12.45 -20.21
C LEU A 442 41.11 10.92 -20.16
N LYS A 443 42.17 10.22 -20.57
CA LYS A 443 42.25 8.76 -20.48
C LYS A 443 42.21 8.28 -19.03
N SER A 444 42.95 8.94 -18.13
CA SER A 444 42.97 8.61 -16.71
C SER A 444 41.63 8.87 -16.03
N ILE A 445 40.95 9.99 -16.37
CA ILE A 445 39.60 10.29 -15.90
C ILE A 445 38.61 9.21 -16.37
N ASN A 446 38.66 8.82 -17.65
CA ASN A 446 37.77 7.78 -18.17
C ASN A 446 37.97 6.44 -17.42
N ALA A 447 39.22 6.00 -17.24
CA ALA A 447 39.53 4.78 -16.49
C ALA A 447 39.06 4.85 -15.04
N SER A 448 39.23 6.00 -14.38
CA SER A 448 38.73 6.28 -13.04
C SER A 448 37.20 6.14 -12.97
N VAL A 449 36.46 6.80 -13.87
CA VAL A 449 34.99 6.73 -13.91
C VAL A 449 34.50 5.30 -14.14
N ILE A 450 35.13 4.52 -15.04
CA ILE A 450 34.82 3.09 -15.26
C ILE A 450 34.98 2.28 -13.97
N GLN A 451 36.01 2.58 -13.17
CA GLN A 451 36.26 1.89 -11.91
C GLN A 451 35.21 2.22 -10.83
N TYR A 452 34.68 3.45 -10.82
CA TYR A 452 33.71 3.89 -9.79
C TYR A 452 32.25 3.54 -10.09
N PHE A 453 31.89 3.37 -11.37
CA PHE A 453 30.51 3.18 -11.82
C PHE A 453 30.38 1.93 -12.68
N SER A 454 29.95 0.83 -12.06
CA SER A 454 29.69 -0.44 -12.76
C SER A 454 28.39 -0.42 -13.58
N ASN A 455 27.41 0.43 -13.22
CA ASN A 455 26.24 0.68 -14.07
C ASN A 455 26.64 1.55 -15.27
N PHE A 456 26.63 0.96 -16.45
CA PHE A 456 26.96 1.61 -17.72
C PHE A 456 26.26 2.94 -17.95
N LYS A 457 24.93 3.00 -17.71
CA LYS A 457 24.14 4.21 -17.98
C LYS A 457 24.56 5.34 -17.05
N ASN A 458 24.75 5.01 -15.77
CA ASN A 458 25.21 5.96 -14.77
C ASN A 458 26.65 6.43 -15.05
N GLY A 459 27.58 5.48 -15.28
CA GLY A 459 28.97 5.78 -15.61
C GLY A 459 29.12 6.69 -16.84
N THR A 460 28.37 6.41 -17.90
CA THR A 460 28.32 7.26 -19.10
C THR A 460 27.78 8.66 -18.77
N SER A 461 26.71 8.75 -17.98
CA SER A 461 26.11 10.01 -17.56
C SER A 461 27.08 10.86 -16.72
N VAL A 462 27.82 10.23 -15.80
CA VAL A 462 28.86 10.88 -14.97
C VAL A 462 30.03 11.32 -15.85
N LEU A 463 30.55 10.45 -16.71
CA LEU A 463 31.64 10.78 -17.63
C LEU A 463 31.27 11.99 -18.50
N HIS A 464 30.09 11.99 -19.10
CA HIS A 464 29.62 13.12 -19.89
C HIS A 464 29.56 14.43 -19.08
N ALA A 465 29.15 14.38 -17.82
CA ALA A 465 29.16 15.55 -16.96
C ALA A 465 30.58 16.05 -16.67
N VAL A 466 31.53 15.14 -16.40
CA VAL A 466 32.94 15.49 -16.19
C VAL A 466 33.52 16.18 -17.42
N LEU A 467 33.31 15.60 -18.60
CA LEU A 467 33.83 16.11 -19.86
C LEU A 467 33.17 17.43 -20.28
N ALA A 468 31.85 17.57 -20.06
CA ALA A 468 31.14 18.83 -20.30
C ALA A 468 31.65 19.94 -19.39
N GLN A 469 31.84 19.65 -18.09
CA GLN A 469 32.33 20.63 -17.13
C GLN A 469 33.78 21.05 -17.44
N LEU A 470 34.63 20.13 -17.91
CA LEU A 470 35.97 20.47 -18.40
C LEU A 470 35.91 21.48 -19.56
N ILE A 471 35.01 21.27 -20.53
CA ILE A 471 34.85 22.21 -21.65
C ILE A 471 34.43 23.59 -21.14
N VAL A 472 33.51 23.65 -20.18
CA VAL A 472 33.05 24.91 -19.57
C VAL A 472 34.21 25.64 -18.89
N TYR A 473 35.01 24.94 -18.06
CA TYR A 473 36.18 25.55 -17.43
C TYR A 473 37.23 25.99 -18.45
N TYR A 474 37.50 25.17 -19.47
CA TYR A 474 38.50 25.48 -20.47
C TYR A 474 38.10 26.69 -21.33
N THR A 475 36.83 26.78 -21.73
CA THR A 475 36.31 27.93 -22.49
C THR A 475 36.45 29.22 -21.68
N LYS A 476 36.03 29.20 -20.41
CA LYS A 476 36.21 30.35 -19.52
C LYS A 476 37.68 30.73 -19.30
N PHE A 477 38.57 29.74 -19.28
CA PHE A 477 40.02 29.99 -19.17
C PHE A 477 40.56 30.69 -20.42
N LEU A 478 40.13 30.28 -21.62
CA LEU A 478 40.51 30.96 -22.86
C LEU A 478 40.00 32.41 -22.90
N ASP A 479 38.78 32.66 -22.44
CA ASP A 479 38.23 34.03 -22.33
C ASP A 479 39.10 34.91 -21.41
N ILE A 480 39.68 34.35 -20.35
CA ILE A 480 40.61 35.06 -19.45
C ILE A 480 41.93 35.37 -20.17
N LEU A 481 42.47 34.41 -20.94
CA LEU A 481 43.68 34.63 -21.75
C LEU A 481 43.48 35.73 -22.80
N GLU A 482 42.29 35.77 -23.41
CA GLU A 482 41.90 36.81 -24.37
C GLU A 482 41.84 38.19 -23.71
N LYS A 483 41.12 38.30 -22.58
CA LYS A 483 41.00 39.56 -21.83
C LYS A 483 42.34 40.10 -21.32
N ARG A 484 43.31 39.22 -21.04
CA ARG A 484 44.67 39.59 -20.62
C ARG A 484 45.63 39.80 -21.80
N ASN A 485 45.15 39.65 -23.04
CA ASN A 485 45.88 39.83 -24.29
C ASN A 485 47.12 38.92 -24.44
N ILE A 486 47.05 37.70 -23.88
CA ILE A 486 48.15 36.72 -23.86
C ILE A 486 48.05 35.78 -25.07
N LEU A 487 46.89 35.68 -25.72
CA LEU A 487 46.66 34.81 -26.89
C LEU A 487 47.60 35.09 -28.07
N ALA A 488 48.16 36.29 -28.19
CA ALA A 488 49.15 36.59 -29.24
C ALA A 488 50.53 35.96 -28.97
N ARG A 489 50.82 35.57 -27.72
CA ARG A 489 52.10 34.97 -27.29
C ARG A 489 52.03 33.45 -27.13
N LEU A 490 50.82 32.91 -26.95
CA LEU A 490 50.57 31.48 -26.75
C LEU A 490 49.69 30.93 -27.87
N HIS A 491 49.94 29.70 -28.30
CA HIS A 491 49.01 28.94 -29.15
C HIS A 491 48.29 27.87 -28.31
N PRO A 492 47.27 28.24 -27.50
CA PRO A 492 46.53 27.28 -26.71
C PRO A 492 45.76 26.30 -27.60
N VAL A 493 45.44 25.13 -27.06
CA VAL A 493 44.65 24.12 -27.77
C VAL A 493 43.27 24.67 -28.10
N GLY A 494 42.82 24.55 -29.35
CA GLY A 494 41.47 24.97 -29.72
C GLY A 494 40.39 24.16 -29.00
N VAL A 495 39.31 24.81 -28.55
CA VAL A 495 38.16 24.13 -27.90
C VAL A 495 37.61 23.01 -28.78
N GLN A 496 37.54 23.22 -30.10
CA GLN A 496 37.09 22.20 -31.06
C GLN A 496 37.94 20.93 -31.02
N THR A 497 39.26 21.07 -30.88
CA THR A 497 40.18 19.92 -30.77
C THR A 497 39.90 19.11 -29.50
N VAL A 498 39.65 19.79 -28.39
CA VAL A 498 39.27 19.15 -27.12
C VAL A 498 37.91 18.45 -27.27
N MET A 499 36.92 19.09 -27.91
CA MET A 499 35.61 18.50 -28.17
C MET A 499 35.65 17.26 -29.06
N VAL A 500 36.46 17.25 -30.12
CA VAL A 500 36.64 16.09 -31.01
C VAL A 500 37.21 14.90 -30.25
N GLU A 501 38.20 15.14 -29.38
CA GLU A 501 38.76 14.07 -28.56
C GLU A 501 37.76 13.56 -27.52
N ILE A 502 37.01 14.46 -26.86
CA ILE A 502 35.93 14.11 -25.92
C ILE A 502 34.87 13.23 -26.58
N LYS A 503 34.54 13.48 -27.85
CA LYS A 503 33.58 12.66 -28.60
C LYS A 503 34.02 11.19 -28.72
N LYS A 504 35.33 10.90 -28.75
CA LYS A 504 35.84 9.52 -28.76
C LYS A 504 35.47 8.76 -27.50
N PHE A 505 35.29 9.47 -26.38
CA PHE A 505 34.94 8.85 -25.11
C PHE A 505 33.45 8.51 -24.95
N ARG A 506 32.57 9.05 -25.83
CA ARG A 506 31.12 8.82 -25.78
C ARG A 506 30.69 7.36 -26.02
N SER A 507 31.54 6.57 -26.66
CA SER A 507 31.26 5.18 -27.05
C SER A 507 32.12 4.15 -26.31
N THR A 508 32.83 4.58 -25.26
CA THR A 508 33.83 3.73 -24.56
C THR A 508 33.30 3.04 -23.32
N PHE A 509 32.08 3.39 -22.91
CA PHE A 509 31.32 2.49 -22.05
C PHE A 509 30.59 1.54 -22.97
#